data_AF-A0A0H2ZHY3-F1
#
_entry.id   AF-A0A0H2ZHY3-F1
#
_cell.length_a   1.000
_cell.length_b   1.000
_cell.length_c   1.000
_cell.angle_alpha   90.00
_cell.angle_beta   90.00
_cell.angle_gamma   90.00
#
_symmetry.space_group_name_H-M   'P 1'
#
loop_
_entity.id
_entity.type
_entity.pdbx_description
1 polymer ?
#
loop_
_entity_poly.entity_id
_entity_poly.type
_entity_poly.pdbx_seq_one_letter_code
_entity_poly.pdbx_strand_id
1 'polypeptide(L)'
;MGENITTRGVDLLGLPTGTRLRLGESALVELTGLRNPCSQLDNYQPGLTAAVLGRDEQGNLIRKAGVMAIVLEDGEVRPGDAIDIQLPPLPHRALEKV
;
A
#
# COMPACT_ATOMS: atom_id res chain seq x y z
N MET A 1 -1.74 -3.04 -12.14
CA MET A 1 -2.25 -3.92 -11.07
C MET A 1 -3.63 -3.48 -10.57
N GLY A 2 -4.20 -2.38 -11.09
CA GLY A 2 -5.50 -1.85 -10.66
C GLY A 2 -5.38 -0.86 -9.50
N GLU A 3 -4.18 -0.34 -9.26
CA GLU A 3 -3.87 0.68 -8.28
C GLU A 3 -4.39 2.05 -8.71
N ASN A 4 -4.87 2.84 -7.74
CA ASN A 4 -5.29 4.22 -7.99
C ASN A 4 -4.11 5.20 -7.95
N ILE A 5 -3.10 4.90 -7.13
CA ILE A 5 -1.94 5.78 -6.88
C ILE A 5 -0.68 4.94 -6.98
N THR A 6 0.30 5.45 -7.72
CA THR A 6 1.65 4.88 -7.79
C THR A 6 2.62 5.80 -7.07
N THR A 7 3.57 5.22 -6.33
CA THR A 7 4.56 5.97 -5.56
C THR A 7 5.96 5.57 -6.01
N ARG A 8 6.96 6.40 -5.69
CA ARG A 8 8.37 6.13 -5.98
C ARG A 8 9.22 6.51 -4.77
N GLY A 9 10.17 5.65 -4.42
CA GLY A 9 11.07 5.88 -3.28
C GLY A 9 10.43 5.67 -1.91
N VAL A 10 9.21 5.11 -1.85
CA VAL A 10 8.49 4.82 -0.61
C VAL A 10 8.32 3.32 -0.48
N ASP A 11 8.86 2.74 0.59
CA ASP A 11 8.60 1.35 0.96
C ASP A 11 7.25 1.24 1.66
N LEU A 12 6.17 1.27 0.87
CA LEU A 12 4.81 1.19 1.39
C LEU A 12 4.53 -0.08 2.19
N LEU A 13 5.18 -1.20 1.85
CA LEU A 13 4.94 -2.49 2.51
C LEU A 13 5.58 -2.57 3.90
N GLY A 14 6.67 -1.82 4.11
CA GLY A 14 7.36 -1.70 5.40
C GLY A 14 6.73 -0.68 6.35
N LEU A 15 5.78 0.14 5.89
CA LEU A 15 5.11 1.12 6.75
C LEU A 15 4.14 0.44 7.72
N PRO A 16 3.98 0.97 8.94
CA PRO A 16 3.05 0.41 9.90
C PRO A 16 1.58 0.72 9.55
N THR A 17 0.68 -0.15 10.02
CA THR A 17 -0.77 0.10 10.01
C THR A 17 -1.08 1.40 10.75
N GLY A 18 -1.94 2.25 10.16
CA GLY A 18 -2.24 3.58 10.68
C GLY A 18 -1.25 4.66 10.25
N THR A 19 -0.28 4.36 9.38
CA THR A 19 0.54 5.39 8.73
C THR A 19 -0.35 6.30 7.90
N ARG A 20 -0.17 7.61 8.05
CA ARG A 20 -0.88 8.60 7.24
C ARG A 20 0.03 9.11 6.15
N LEU A 21 -0.50 9.16 4.93
CA LEU A 21 0.16 9.71 3.77
C LEU A 21 -0.60 10.96 3.36
N ARG A 22 0.06 12.12 3.43
CA ARG A 22 -0.44 13.34 2.79
C ARG A 22 0.05 13.35 1.36
N LEU A 23 -0.89 13.46 0.42
CA LEU A 23 -0.65 13.40 -1.01
C LEU A 23 -0.93 14.79 -1.59
N GLY A 24 0.10 15.45 -2.07
CA GLY A 24 -0.01 16.85 -2.46
C GLY A 24 -0.27 17.76 -1.25
N GLU A 25 -1.11 18.77 -1.43
CA GLU A 25 -1.30 19.82 -0.41
C GLU A 25 -2.25 19.39 0.71
N SER A 26 -3.37 18.74 0.38
CA SER A 26 -4.47 18.54 1.34
C SER A 26 -4.96 17.10 1.48
N ALA A 27 -4.86 16.25 0.45
CA ALA A 27 -5.44 14.92 0.52
C ALA A 27 -4.70 14.04 1.55
N LEU A 28 -5.42 13.48 2.52
CA LEU A 28 -4.85 12.66 3.57
C LEU A 28 -5.48 11.27 3.54
N VAL A 29 -4.64 10.24 3.42
CA VAL A 29 -5.06 8.84 3.49
C VAL A 29 -4.37 8.11 4.62
N GLU A 30 -5.02 7.12 5.21
CA GLU A 30 -4.46 6.26 6.26
C GLU A 30 -4.36 4.81 5.77
N LEU A 31 -3.17 4.22 5.89
CA LEU A 31 -2.92 2.85 5.49
C LEU A 31 -3.64 1.87 6.43
N THR A 32 -4.44 0.98 5.85
CA THR A 32 -5.26 0.01 6.59
C THR A 32 -4.76 -1.43 6.47
N GLY A 33 -4.07 -1.77 5.38
CA GLY A 33 -3.53 -3.12 5.23
C GLY A 33 -2.90 -3.41 3.88
N LEU A 34 -2.43 -4.63 3.71
CA LEU A 34 -1.92 -5.17 2.46
C LEU A 34 -3.08 -5.56 1.55
N ARG A 35 -3.01 -5.16 0.28
CA ARG A 35 -3.96 -5.62 -0.72
C ARG A 35 -3.85 -7.13 -0.88
N ASN A 36 -4.98 -7.82 -0.86
CA ASN A 36 -5.03 -9.23 -1.24
C ASN A 36 -5.10 -9.37 -2.78
N PRO A 37 -4.10 -10.01 -3.43
CA PRO A 37 -4.21 -10.33 -4.85
C PRO A 37 -5.38 -11.31 -5.08
N CYS A 38 -6.10 -11.13 -6.18
CA CYS A 38 -7.30 -11.90 -6.51
C CYS A 38 -7.23 -12.48 -7.93
N SER A 39 -8.16 -13.38 -8.26
CA SER A 39 -8.24 -14.07 -9.55
C SER A 39 -8.31 -13.15 -10.77
N GLN A 40 -8.70 -11.88 -10.59
CA GLN A 40 -8.67 -10.88 -11.66
C GLN A 40 -7.28 -10.69 -12.26
N LEU A 41 -6.21 -10.89 -11.47
CA LEU A 41 -4.84 -10.83 -11.97
C LEU A 41 -4.54 -11.96 -12.96
N ASP A 42 -4.89 -13.19 -12.62
CA ASP A 42 -4.68 -14.33 -13.53
C ASP A 42 -5.63 -14.31 -14.74
N ASN A 43 -6.81 -13.72 -14.60
CA ASN A 43 -7.71 -13.46 -15.74
C ASN A 43 -7.10 -12.46 -16.73
N TYR A 44 -6.32 -11.49 -16.26
CA TYR A 44 -5.59 -10.56 -17.12
C TYR A 44 -4.37 -11.24 -17.76
N GLN A 45 -3.57 -11.94 -16.96
CA GLN A 45 -2.45 -12.72 -17.45
C GLN A 45 -2.15 -13.89 -16.49
N PRO A 46 -2.14 -15.14 -16.97
CA PRO A 46 -1.86 -16.31 -16.14
C PRO A 46 -0.53 -16.19 -15.39
N GLY A 47 -0.55 -16.47 -14.09
CA GLY A 47 0.64 -16.51 -13.22
C GLY A 47 0.91 -15.19 -12.49
N LEU A 48 0.16 -14.12 -12.76
CA LEU A 48 0.34 -12.84 -12.08
C LEU A 48 0.02 -12.90 -10.60
N THR A 49 -0.97 -13.68 -10.17
CA THR A 49 -1.25 -13.84 -8.73
C THR A 49 -0.06 -14.43 -8.00
N ALA A 50 0.60 -15.43 -8.59
CA ALA A 50 1.81 -16.04 -8.03
C ALA A 50 3.01 -15.08 -8.07
N ALA A 51 3.15 -14.28 -9.14
CA ALA A 51 4.26 -13.35 -9.32
C ALA A 51 4.32 -12.23 -8.27
N VAL A 52 3.17 -11.88 -7.67
CA VAL A 52 3.09 -10.85 -6.60
C VAL A 52 3.21 -11.44 -5.20
N LEU A 53 3.39 -12.75 -5.05
CA LEU A 53 3.65 -13.39 -3.77
C LEU A 53 5.15 -13.63 -3.61
N GLY A 54 5.68 -13.30 -2.42
CA GLY A 54 7.06 -13.57 -2.04
C GLY A 54 7.13 -14.15 -0.64
N ARG A 55 8.35 -14.45 -0.18
CA ARG A 55 8.63 -14.79 1.21
C ARG A 55 9.74 -13.91 1.76
N ASP A 56 9.66 -13.56 3.04
CA ASP A 56 10.76 -12.92 3.76
C ASP A 56 11.80 -13.97 4.21
N GLU A 57 12.87 -13.51 4.86
CA GLU A 57 13.94 -14.36 5.39
C GLU A 57 13.46 -15.38 6.44
N GLN A 58 12.32 -15.11 7.09
CA GLN A 58 11.69 -15.99 8.08
C GLN A 58 10.66 -16.92 7.43
N GLY A 59 10.46 -16.83 6.12
CA GLY A 59 9.51 -17.63 5.36
C GLY A 59 8.07 -17.10 5.40
N ASN A 60 7.81 -15.93 6.01
CA ASN A 60 6.49 -15.33 6.05
C ASN A 60 6.07 -14.84 4.67
N LEU A 61 4.78 -14.93 4.37
CA LEU A 61 4.23 -14.54 3.07
C LEU A 61 4.23 -13.00 2.90
N ILE A 62 4.99 -12.51 1.92
CA ILE A 62 4.95 -11.12 1.48
C ILE A 62 3.97 -10.99 0.31
N ARG A 63 3.04 -10.03 0.41
CA ARG A 63 2.15 -9.67 -0.69
C ARG A 63 2.67 -8.40 -1.34
N LYS A 64 3.38 -8.55 -2.48
CA LYS A 64 3.87 -7.44 -3.30
C LYS A 64 2.76 -6.88 -4.21
N ALA A 65 1.55 -6.76 -3.67
CA ALA A 65 0.34 -6.35 -4.39
C ALA A 65 -0.09 -4.90 -4.09
N GLY A 66 0.67 -4.20 -3.24
CA GLY A 66 0.38 -2.85 -2.77
C GLY A 66 -0.35 -2.83 -1.42
N VAL A 67 -0.74 -1.63 -1.01
CA VAL A 67 -1.46 -1.36 0.24
C VAL A 67 -2.84 -0.81 -0.06
N MET A 68 -3.74 -0.96 0.90
CA MET A 68 -5.05 -0.31 0.92
C MET A 68 -5.02 0.82 1.95
N ALA A 69 -5.83 1.84 1.68
CA ALA A 69 -5.95 3.00 2.54
C ALA A 69 -7.40 3.49 2.56
N ILE A 70 -7.75 4.25 3.59
CA ILE A 70 -8.99 5.02 3.66
C ILE A 70 -8.67 6.51 3.53
N VAL A 71 -9.62 7.27 2.99
CA VAL A 71 -9.51 8.74 2.91
C VAL A 71 -9.93 9.33 4.25
N LEU A 72 -9.06 10.14 4.86
CA LEU A 72 -9.34 10.91 6.06
C LEU A 72 -9.73 12.35 5.73
N GLU A 73 -9.06 12.96 4.76
CA GLU A 73 -9.32 14.32 4.28
C GLU A 73 -9.34 14.30 2.75
N ASP A 74 -10.35 14.93 2.14
CA ASP A 74 -10.42 15.10 0.69
C ASP A 74 -9.43 16.16 0.20
N GLY A 75 -9.06 16.05 -1.08
CA GLY A 75 -8.12 16.97 -1.69
C GLY A 75 -7.80 16.60 -3.12
N GLU A 76 -7.24 17.56 -3.86
CA GLU A 76 -6.77 17.32 -5.20
C GLU A 76 -5.40 16.62 -5.15
N VAL A 77 -5.26 15.53 -5.93
CA VAL A 77 -4.00 14.79 -6.08
C VAL A 77 -3.62 14.80 -7.55
N ARG A 78 -2.39 15.22 -7.85
CA ARG A 78 -1.85 15.31 -9.21
C ARG A 78 -0.60 14.44 -9.38
N PRO A 79 -0.33 13.96 -10.61
CA PRO A 79 0.93 13.30 -10.89
C PRO A 79 2.13 14.19 -10.54
N GLY A 80 3.07 13.65 -9.78
CA GLY A 80 4.28 14.36 -9.35
C GLY A 80 4.18 15.03 -7.98
N ASP A 81 3.01 15.00 -7.34
CA ASP A 81 2.84 15.51 -5.99
C ASP A 81 3.76 14.80 -4.99
N ALA A 82 4.21 15.57 -3.99
CA ALA A 82 4.96 15.05 -2.86
C ALA A 82 4.09 14.12 -2.00
N ILE A 83 4.78 13.22 -1.30
CA ILE A 83 4.17 12.28 -0.36
C ILE A 83 4.84 12.50 1.00
N ASP A 84 4.11 13.09 1.93
CA ASP A 84 4.57 13.23 3.31
C ASP A 84 4.05 12.07 4.14
N ILE A 85 4.96 11.44 4.90
CA ILE A 85 4.68 10.23 5.68
C ILE A 85 4.64 10.60 7.17
N GLN A 86 3.50 10.36 7.81
CA GLN A 86 3.34 10.49 9.25
C GLN A 86 3.11 9.11 9.88
N LEU A 87 4.08 8.68 10.69
CA LEU A 87 4.00 7.40 11.40
C LEU A 87 3.03 7.49 12.59
N PRO A 88 2.31 6.39 12.91
CA PRO A 88 1.51 6.30 14.11
C PRO A 88 2.43 6.27 15.35
N PRO A 89 1.90 6.56 16.55
CA PRO A 89 2.65 6.38 17.79
C PRO A 89 3.14 4.93 17.97
N LEU A 90 4.24 4.78 18.70
CA LEU A 90 4.76 3.47 19.08
C LEU A 90 3.79 2.75 20.07
N PRO A 91 3.76 1.40 20.07
CA PRO A 91 4.52 0.50 19.20
C PRO A 91 3.88 0.36 17.81
N HIS A 92 4.73 0.30 16.79
CA HIS A 92 4.30 0.05 15.41
C HIS A 92 3.73 -1.36 15.24
N ARG A 93 2.68 -1.47 14.42
CA ARG A 93 2.10 -2.76 13.99
C ARG A 93 2.29 -2.90 12.48
N ALA A 94 2.74 -4.06 12.03
CA ALA A 94 2.87 -4.34 10.59
C ALA A 94 1.50 -4.29 9.89
N LEU A 95 1.51 -4.08 8.58
CA LEU A 95 0.30 -4.18 7.76
C LEU A 95 -0.14 -5.63 7.62
N GLU A 96 -1.41 -5.90 7.87
CA GLU A 96 -2.04 -7.21 7.67
C GLU A 96 -2.89 -7.22 6.41
N LYS A 97 -3.25 -8.40 5.92
CA LYS A 97 -4.13 -8.54 4.76
C LYS A 97 -5.53 -8.02 5.09
N VAL A 98 -6.04 -7.11 4.25
CA VAL A 98 -7.47 -6.74 4.23
C VAL A 98 -8.30 -7.62 3.31
#